data_AF-A0A7X2MSP8-F1
#
_entry.id   AF-A0A7X2MSP8-F1
#
_cell.length_a   1.000
_cell.length_b   1.000
_cell.length_c   1.000
_cell.angle_alpha   90.00
_cell.angle_beta   90.00
_cell.angle_gamma   90.00
#
_symmetry.space_group_name_H-M   'P 1'
#
loop_
_entity.id
_entity.type
_entity.pdbx_description
1 polymer ?
#
loop_
_entity_poly.entity_id
_entity_poly.type
_entity_poly.pdbx_seq_one_letter_code
_entity_poly.pdbx_strand_id
1 'polypeptide(L)'
;MQISREAIRRPVEQPVALLLLTLLTLALVALPFLNFAPNRLVAGEPLMGWQISRFGLLLLPLLTLWLLLWRHPTRITLMLALLAAELMLAAIIWLSGHQATLLSQQGSRLARTSFASGLWCSGALILLLITDQVRQLTRHRLAQLLLNLQVWLLPLLLLFSGQLSDLSLLKEYANRHAVFDAALSRHL
;
A
#
# COMPACT_ATOMS: atom_id res chain seq x y z
N MET A 1 26.67 -18.79 20.73
CA MET A 1 25.47 -17.92 20.77
C MET A 1 24.24 -18.82 20.67
N GLN A 2 23.68 -19.28 21.80
CA GLN A 2 22.50 -20.16 21.81
C GLN A 2 21.26 -19.32 21.54
N ILE A 3 20.74 -19.39 20.31
CA ILE A 3 19.40 -18.88 20.01
C ILE A 3 18.45 -19.79 20.79
N SER A 4 17.78 -19.25 21.82
CA SER A 4 16.84 -20.02 22.63
C SER A 4 15.72 -20.56 21.73
N ARG A 5 15.30 -21.81 21.94
CA ARG A 5 14.23 -22.45 21.15
C ARG A 5 12.93 -21.63 21.12
N GLU A 6 12.72 -20.79 22.14
CA GLU A 6 11.63 -19.83 22.24
C GLU A 6 11.69 -18.75 21.15
N ALA A 7 12.87 -18.24 20.80
CA ALA A 7 13.02 -17.21 19.77
C ALA A 7 12.58 -17.68 18.37
N ILE A 8 12.71 -18.98 18.08
CA ILE A 8 12.35 -19.58 16.79
C ILE A 8 10.82 -19.73 16.64
N ARG A 9 10.08 -19.88 17.75
CA ARG A 9 8.62 -20.12 17.72
C ARG A 9 7.78 -18.85 17.67
N ARG A 10 8.37 -17.67 17.88
CA ARG A 10 7.64 -16.39 18.01
C ARG A 10 6.71 -16.04 16.84
N PRO A 11 7.08 -16.24 15.55
CA PRO A 11 6.14 -15.96 14.46
C PRO A 11 4.86 -16.82 14.54
N VAL A 12 4.96 -18.04 15.07
CA VAL A 12 3.82 -18.97 15.23
C VAL A 12 2.87 -18.49 16.33
N GLU A 13 3.36 -17.71 17.30
CA GLU A 13 2.54 -17.10 18.35
C GLU A 13 1.73 -15.89 17.84
N GLN A 14 2.07 -15.36 16.65
CA GLN A 14 1.37 -14.25 15.98
C GLN A 14 0.79 -14.71 14.63
N PRO A 15 -0.14 -15.69 14.62
CA PRO A 15 -0.56 -16.37 13.40
C PRO A 15 -1.23 -15.42 12.39
N VAL A 16 -1.96 -14.41 12.86
CA VAL A 16 -2.61 -13.41 11.99
C VAL A 16 -1.56 -12.55 11.30
N ALA A 17 -0.62 -11.97 12.05
CA ALA A 17 0.42 -11.13 11.47
C ALA A 17 1.34 -11.92 10.52
N LEU A 18 1.69 -13.16 10.88
CA LEU A 18 2.47 -14.06 10.03
C LEU A 18 1.73 -14.37 8.71
N LEU A 19 0.44 -14.72 8.79
CA LEU A 19 -0.37 -14.99 7.61
C LEU A 19 -0.46 -13.76 6.71
N LEU A 20 -0.80 -12.60 7.26
CA LEU A 20 -0.94 -11.35 6.51
C LEU A 20 0.38 -10.93 5.86
N LEU A 21 1.51 -11.05 6.54
CA LEU A 21 2.83 -10.72 5.98
C LEU A 21 3.28 -11.71 4.91
N THR A 22 2.96 -12.99 5.07
CA THR A 22 3.21 -14.02 4.05
C THR A 22 2.41 -13.73 2.79
N LEU A 23 1.10 -13.47 2.93
CA LEU A 23 0.23 -13.12 1.82
C LEU A 23 0.63 -11.80 1.17
N LEU A 24 1.06 -10.80 1.96
CA LEU A 24 1.53 -9.52 1.44
C LEU A 24 2.79 -9.72 0.59
N THR A 25 3.75 -10.49 1.08
CA THR A 25 4.98 -10.82 0.35
C THR A 25 4.66 -11.57 -0.95
N LEU A 26 3.74 -12.53 -0.89
CA LEU A 26 3.29 -13.27 -2.06
C LEU A 26 2.58 -12.35 -3.07
N ALA A 27 1.69 -11.46 -2.63
CA ALA A 27 0.99 -10.52 -3.50
C ALA A 27 1.96 -9.57 -4.21
N LEU A 28 2.99 -9.08 -3.52
CA LEU A 28 3.99 -8.17 -4.10
C LEU A 28 4.87 -8.84 -5.16
N VAL A 29 5.07 -10.16 -5.08
CA VAL A 29 5.91 -10.92 -6.01
C VAL A 29 5.09 -11.57 -7.12
N ALA A 30 3.90 -12.09 -6.83
CA ALA A 30 3.14 -12.92 -7.75
C ALA A 30 2.08 -12.17 -8.57
N LEU A 31 1.68 -10.96 -8.16
CA LEU A 31 0.61 -10.21 -8.80
C LEU A 31 1.13 -8.96 -9.53
N PRO A 32 0.47 -8.57 -10.64
CA PRO A 32 0.79 -7.31 -11.32
C PRO A 32 0.46 -6.14 -10.41
N PHE A 33 1.39 -5.19 -10.32
CA PHE A 33 1.27 -4.04 -9.43
C PHE A 33 0.59 -2.85 -10.14
N LEU A 34 0.90 -2.65 -11.42
CA LEU A 34 0.25 -1.65 -12.29
C LEU A 34 -0.18 -2.30 -13.60
N ASN A 35 -1.12 -1.68 -14.30
CA ASN A 35 -1.40 -1.95 -15.70
C ASN A 35 -1.04 -0.72 -16.51
N PHE A 36 -0.34 -0.92 -17.63
CA PHE A 36 0.07 0.14 -18.52
C PHE A 36 -0.51 -0.06 -19.91
N ALA A 37 -1.25 0.93 -20.41
CA ALA A 37 -1.76 0.98 -21.77
C ALA A 37 -1.24 2.24 -22.48
N PRO A 38 -0.63 2.15 -23.67
CA PRO A 38 -0.14 3.31 -24.42
C PRO A 38 -1.22 4.34 -24.77
N ASN A 39 -2.47 3.90 -24.95
CA ASN A 39 -3.63 4.73 -25.23
C ASN A 39 -4.93 3.96 -24.88
N ARG A 40 -6.11 4.51 -25.21
CA ARG A 40 -7.42 3.88 -24.95
C ARG A 40 -7.77 2.71 -25.87
N LEU A 41 -7.04 2.52 -26.97
CA LEU A 41 -7.33 1.52 -28.00
C LEU A 41 -6.55 0.22 -27.78
N VAL A 42 -5.38 0.32 -27.14
CA VAL A 42 -4.51 -0.81 -26.85
C VAL A 42 -4.84 -1.36 -25.47
N ALA A 43 -4.92 -2.69 -25.37
CA ALA A 43 -5.09 -3.37 -24.08
C ALA A 43 -3.92 -3.05 -23.13
N GLY A 44 -4.21 -2.98 -21.83
CA GLY A 44 -3.18 -2.73 -20.83
C GLY A 44 -2.33 -3.96 -20.59
N GLU A 45 -1.02 -3.78 -20.60
CA GLU A 45 -0.04 -4.81 -20.22
C GLU A 45 0.22 -4.76 -18.71
N PRO A 46 0.25 -5.91 -18.02
CA PRO A 46 0.54 -5.98 -16.59
C PRO A 46 2.02 -5.67 -16.33
N LEU A 47 2.28 -4.79 -15.37
CA LEU A 47 3.61 -4.48 -14.85
C LEU A 47 3.79 -5.10 -13.48
N MET A 48 4.74 -6.03 -13.39
CA MET A 48 5.15 -6.68 -12.15
C MET A 48 6.07 -5.79 -11.33
N GLY A 49 6.18 -6.06 -10.03
CA GLY A 49 6.98 -5.24 -9.11
C GLY A 49 8.43 -5.04 -9.55
N TRP A 50 9.09 -6.09 -10.08
CA TRP A 50 10.48 -5.99 -10.55
C TRP A 50 10.67 -5.12 -11.80
N GLN A 51 9.60 -4.77 -12.52
CA GLN A 51 9.65 -3.87 -13.68
C GLN A 51 9.46 -2.40 -13.27
N ILE A 52 9.11 -2.15 -12.00
CA ILE A 52 8.82 -0.81 -11.50
C ILE A 52 10.10 -0.18 -10.95
N SER A 53 10.38 1.04 -11.39
CA SER A 53 11.51 1.83 -10.90
C SER A 53 11.37 2.06 -9.40
N ARG A 54 12.45 1.84 -8.64
CA ARG A 54 12.51 2.01 -7.18
C ARG A 54 11.60 1.06 -6.39
N PHE A 55 11.09 -0.03 -6.98
CA PHE A 55 10.30 -1.03 -6.25
C PHE A 55 11.03 -1.62 -5.04
N GLY A 56 12.37 -1.68 -5.11
CA GLY A 56 13.22 -2.10 -3.98
C GLY A 56 13.06 -1.25 -2.70
N LEU A 57 12.51 -0.03 -2.78
CA LEU A 57 12.19 0.78 -1.59
C LEU A 57 11.18 0.08 -0.66
N LEU A 58 10.32 -0.78 -1.21
CA LEU A 58 9.36 -1.56 -0.42
C LEU A 58 10.05 -2.61 0.47
N LEU A 59 11.28 -3.03 0.16
CA LEU A 59 12.02 -4.01 0.96
C LEU A 59 12.30 -3.48 2.37
N LEU A 60 12.55 -2.18 2.54
CA LEU A 60 12.88 -1.60 3.85
C LEU A 60 11.74 -1.76 4.88
N PRO A 61 10.51 -1.27 4.63
CA PRO A 61 9.39 -1.50 5.54
C PRO A 61 8.99 -2.97 5.60
N LEU A 62 9.05 -3.72 4.49
CA LEU A 62 8.72 -5.14 4.47
C LEU A 62 9.64 -5.97 5.37
N LEU A 63 10.96 -5.78 5.26
CA LEU A 63 11.95 -6.45 6.11
C LEU A 63 11.78 -6.03 7.57
N THR A 64 11.48 -4.75 7.83
CA THR A 64 11.20 -4.28 9.19
C THR A 64 10.00 -5.01 9.81
N LEU A 65 8.91 -5.16 9.07
CA LEU A 65 7.73 -5.91 9.51
C LEU A 65 8.05 -7.38 9.78
N TRP A 66 8.80 -8.03 8.89
CA TRP A 66 9.27 -9.40 9.11
C TRP A 66 10.13 -9.48 10.37
N LEU A 67 11.16 -8.65 10.53
CA LEU A 67 12.04 -8.65 11.70
C LEU A 67 11.29 -8.42 13.02
N LEU A 68 10.23 -7.61 13.00
CA LEU A 68 9.40 -7.34 14.18
C LEU A 68 8.54 -8.54 14.59
N LEU A 69 8.20 -9.48 13.69
CA LEU A 69 7.54 -10.74 14.07
C LEU A 69 8.37 -11.60 15.04
N TRP A 70 9.70 -11.52 14.95
CA TRP A 70 10.61 -12.23 15.88
C TRP A 70 10.80 -11.47 17.20
N ARG A 71 10.24 -10.27 17.36
CA ARG A 71 10.30 -9.49 18.61
C ARG A 71 9.05 -9.76 19.45
N HIS A 72 9.18 -9.65 20.77
CA HIS A 72 8.01 -9.72 21.65
C HIS A 72 7.08 -8.54 21.39
N PRO A 73 5.75 -8.75 21.39
CA PRO A 73 4.76 -7.70 21.19
C PRO A 73 4.74 -6.79 22.43
N THR A 74 5.59 -5.77 22.39
CA THR A 74 5.61 -4.66 23.33
C THR A 74 4.95 -3.44 22.69
N ARG A 75 4.57 -2.43 23.48
CA ARG A 75 4.03 -1.19 22.92
C ARG A 75 4.96 -0.57 21.88
N ILE A 76 6.27 -0.59 22.11
CA ILE A 76 7.27 -0.01 21.20
C ILE A 76 7.32 -0.79 19.89
N THR A 77 7.40 -2.13 19.94
CA THR A 77 7.48 -2.94 18.72
C THR A 77 6.19 -2.88 17.90
N LEU A 78 5.03 -2.79 18.56
CA LEU A 78 3.74 -2.57 17.89
C LEU A 78 3.67 -1.19 17.24
N MET A 79 4.14 -0.13 17.90
CA MET A 79 4.20 1.20 17.29
C MET A 79 5.16 1.26 16.10
N LEU A 80 6.32 0.59 16.18
CA LEU A 80 7.26 0.48 15.07
C LEU A 80 6.68 -0.32 13.90
N ALA A 81 5.97 -1.40 14.18
CA ALA A 81 5.30 -2.20 13.16
C ALA A 81 4.15 -1.40 12.51
N LEU A 82 3.46 -0.55 13.26
CA LEU A 82 2.37 0.29 12.76
C LEU A 82 2.94 1.34 11.81
N LEU A 83 4.01 2.02 12.23
CA LEU A 83 4.74 2.98 11.41
C LEU A 83 5.29 2.32 10.13
N ALA A 84 5.88 1.12 10.24
CA ALA A 84 6.40 0.39 9.08
C ALA A 84 5.28 0.01 8.10
N ALA A 85 4.11 -0.42 8.59
CA ALA A 85 2.96 -0.75 7.75
C ALA A 85 2.34 0.51 7.11
N GLU A 86 2.28 1.63 7.83
CA GLU A 86 1.84 2.91 7.29
C GLU A 86 2.79 3.44 6.20
N LEU A 87 4.11 3.36 6.43
CA LEU A 87 5.12 3.69 5.42
C LEU A 87 5.04 2.76 4.22
N MET A 88 4.76 1.47 4.43
CA MET A 88 4.52 0.52 3.34
C MET A 88 3.32 0.93 2.49
N LEU A 89 2.20 1.30 3.13
CA LEU A 89 0.99 1.77 2.45
C LEU A 89 1.26 3.03 1.63
N ALA A 90 1.92 4.03 2.23
CA ALA A 90 2.28 5.26 1.55
C ALA A 90 3.26 5.00 0.40
N ALA A 91 4.23 4.11 0.59
CA ALA A 91 5.23 3.77 -0.42
C ALA A 91 4.61 3.09 -1.64
N ILE A 92 3.68 2.13 -1.47
CA ILE A 92 3.02 1.48 -2.61
C ILE A 92 2.21 2.49 -3.45
N ILE A 93 1.55 3.45 -2.79
CA ILE A 93 0.78 4.52 -3.45
C ILE A 93 1.73 5.51 -4.14
N TRP A 94 2.75 5.99 -3.44
CA TRP A 94 3.73 6.91 -4.02
C TRP A 94 4.43 6.30 -5.24
N LEU A 95 4.84 5.03 -5.16
CA LEU A 95 5.51 4.31 -6.23
C LEU A 95 4.63 4.19 -7.47
N SER A 96 3.33 3.96 -7.28
CA SER A 96 2.36 3.90 -8.38
C SER A 96 2.26 5.23 -9.15
N GLY A 97 2.20 6.36 -8.44
CA GLY A 97 2.20 7.69 -9.04
C GLY A 97 3.53 8.01 -9.71
N HIS A 98 4.63 7.74 -9.02
CA HIS A 98 5.98 7.96 -9.57
C HIS A 98 6.20 7.18 -10.88
N GLN A 99 5.83 5.90 -10.91
CA GLN A 99 5.95 5.07 -12.11
C GLN A 99 5.00 5.56 -13.21
N ALA A 100 3.78 6.00 -12.88
CA ALA A 100 2.85 6.57 -13.86
C ALA A 100 3.41 7.85 -14.51
N THR A 101 4.03 8.74 -13.72
CA THR A 101 4.70 9.94 -14.24
C THR A 101 5.88 9.57 -15.14
N LEU A 102 6.73 8.63 -14.74
CA LEU A 102 7.85 8.17 -15.58
C LEU A 102 7.36 7.61 -16.92
N LEU A 103 6.34 6.75 -16.90
CA LEU A 103 5.76 6.16 -18.11
C LEU A 103 5.07 7.21 -18.99
N SER A 104 4.44 8.22 -18.39
CA SER A 104 3.81 9.32 -19.13
C SER A 104 4.83 10.28 -19.76
N GLN A 105 6.04 10.41 -19.18
CA GLN A 105 7.14 11.22 -19.73
C GLN A 105 7.91 10.48 -20.83
N GLN A 106 8.11 9.17 -20.68
CA GLN A 106 8.83 8.34 -21.67
C GLN A 106 7.95 7.94 -22.86
N GLY A 107 6.63 7.85 -22.64
CA GLY A 107 5.66 7.54 -23.67
C GLY A 107 4.93 8.76 -24.22
N SER A 108 3.72 8.52 -24.72
CA SER A 108 2.78 9.57 -25.14
C SER A 108 2.03 10.15 -23.93
N ARG A 109 1.63 11.43 -23.98
CA ARG A 109 0.70 12.03 -22.98
C ARG A 109 -0.61 11.25 -22.82
N LEU A 110 -0.98 10.45 -23.81
CA LEU A 110 -2.15 9.58 -23.83
C LEU A 110 -1.96 8.25 -23.07
N ALA A 111 -0.76 7.98 -22.56
CA ALA A 111 -0.48 6.79 -21.77
C ALA A 111 -1.37 6.74 -20.52
N ARG A 112 -1.94 5.55 -20.31
CA ARG A 112 -2.84 5.21 -19.22
C ARG A 112 -2.16 4.20 -18.31
N THR A 113 -1.85 4.65 -17.10
CA THR A 113 -1.41 3.76 -16.02
C THR A 113 -2.56 3.62 -15.03
N SER A 114 -2.89 2.41 -14.62
CA SER A 114 -3.89 2.13 -13.59
C SER A 114 -3.36 1.16 -12.56
N PHE A 115 -3.99 1.14 -11.39
CA PHE A 115 -3.72 0.11 -10.38
C PHE A 115 -4.11 -1.26 -10.90
N ALA A 116 -3.31 -2.27 -10.54
CA ALA A 116 -3.59 -3.66 -10.83
C ALA A 116 -3.87 -4.44 -9.53
N SER A 117 -4.12 -5.74 -9.65
CA SER A 117 -4.57 -6.59 -8.54
C SER A 117 -3.56 -6.66 -7.39
N GLY A 118 -2.26 -6.62 -7.68
CA GLY A 118 -1.21 -6.63 -6.67
C GLY A 118 -1.29 -5.44 -5.73
N LEU A 119 -1.45 -4.21 -6.27
CA LEU A 119 -1.58 -3.02 -5.44
C LEU A 119 -2.84 -3.06 -4.56
N TRP A 120 -3.99 -3.45 -5.12
CA TRP A 120 -5.23 -3.57 -4.36
C TRP A 120 -5.16 -4.64 -3.27
N CYS A 121 -4.62 -5.81 -3.60
CA CYS A 121 -4.47 -6.91 -2.65
C CYS A 121 -3.47 -6.55 -1.54
N SER A 122 -2.30 -6.02 -1.90
CA SER A 122 -1.32 -5.54 -0.92
C SER A 122 -1.88 -4.43 -0.03
N GLY A 123 -2.59 -3.45 -0.60
CA GLY A 123 -3.24 -2.38 0.17
C GLY A 123 -4.24 -2.92 1.19
N ALA A 124 -5.11 -3.86 0.79
CA ALA A 124 -6.05 -4.50 1.70
C ALA A 124 -5.33 -5.29 2.82
N LEU A 125 -4.29 -6.05 2.48
CA LEU A 125 -3.51 -6.81 3.46
C LEU A 125 -2.78 -5.90 4.45
N ILE A 126 -2.23 -4.77 3.99
CA ILE A 126 -1.58 -3.78 4.85
C ILE A 126 -2.60 -3.14 5.80
N LEU A 127 -3.79 -2.76 5.32
CA LEU A 127 -4.84 -2.20 6.17
C LEU A 127 -5.34 -3.20 7.23
N LEU A 128 -5.46 -4.48 6.86
CA LEU A 128 -5.78 -5.55 7.82
C LEU A 128 -4.68 -5.71 8.87
N LEU A 129 -3.41 -5.68 8.44
CA LEU A 129 -2.26 -5.78 9.35
C LEU A 129 -2.23 -4.59 10.33
N ILE A 130 -2.46 -3.38 9.84
CA ILE A 130 -2.59 -2.16 10.66
C ILE A 130 -3.73 -2.33 11.67
N THR A 131 -4.90 -2.78 11.21
CA THR A 131 -6.07 -2.98 12.06
C THR A 131 -5.79 -3.97 13.19
N ASP A 132 -5.11 -5.08 12.87
CA ASP A 132 -4.69 -6.09 13.85
C ASP A 132 -3.72 -5.49 14.89
N GLN A 133 -2.70 -4.77 14.45
CA GLN A 133 -1.73 -4.14 15.34
C GLN A 133 -2.36 -3.08 16.26
N VAL A 134 -3.28 -2.26 15.74
CA VAL A 134 -4.01 -1.26 16.54
C VAL A 134 -4.84 -1.92 17.64
N ARG A 135 -5.48 -3.07 17.36
CA ARG A 135 -6.21 -3.85 18.37
C ARG A 135 -5.28 -4.37 19.47
N GLN A 136 -4.06 -4.77 19.12
CA GLN A 136 -3.05 -5.19 20.09
C GLN A 136 -2.50 -4.01 20.91
N LEU A 137 -2.40 -2.82 20.32
CA LEU A 137 -1.82 -1.64 20.96
C LEU A 137 -2.73 -1.00 22.02
N THR A 138 -4.06 -0.98 21.79
CA THR A 138 -5.02 -0.37 22.71
C THR A 138 -6.37 -1.08 22.72
N ARG A 139 -6.99 -1.19 23.90
CA ARG A 139 -8.36 -1.72 24.08
C ARG A 139 -9.45 -0.65 23.94
N HIS A 140 -9.08 0.63 23.91
CA HIS A 140 -10.02 1.74 23.90
C HIS A 140 -10.56 2.00 22.48
N ARG A 141 -11.88 1.90 22.28
CA ARG A 141 -12.52 1.96 20.95
C ARG A 141 -12.24 3.26 20.20
N LEU A 142 -12.30 4.42 20.87
CA LEU A 142 -12.00 5.70 20.20
C LEU A 142 -10.53 5.81 19.82
N ALA A 143 -9.62 5.23 20.62
CA ALA A 143 -8.19 5.24 20.28
C ALA A 143 -7.93 4.34 19.06
N GLN A 144 -8.60 3.18 18.98
CA GLN A 144 -8.53 2.33 17.79
C GLN A 144 -9.06 3.06 16.55
N LEU A 145 -10.19 3.76 16.67
CA LEU A 145 -10.75 4.53 15.56
C LEU A 145 -9.78 5.61 15.09
N LEU A 146 -9.25 6.42 16.00
CA LEU A 146 -8.31 7.50 15.67
C LEU A 146 -7.02 6.96 15.04
N LEU A 147 -6.47 5.87 15.57
CA LEU A 147 -5.27 5.23 15.01
C LEU A 147 -5.49 4.59 13.64
N ASN A 148 -6.70 4.08 13.34
CA ASN A 148 -7.00 3.60 11.99
C ASN A 148 -7.28 4.76 11.02
N LEU A 149 -7.89 5.86 11.49
CA LEU A 149 -8.12 7.05 10.67
C LEU A 149 -6.82 7.76 10.30
N GLN A 150 -5.87 7.86 11.24
CA GLN A 150 -4.62 8.60 11.01
C GLN A 150 -3.76 7.98 9.89
N VAL A 151 -3.88 6.68 9.62
CA VAL A 151 -3.12 5.99 8.56
C VAL A 151 -3.42 6.55 7.16
N TRP A 152 -4.57 7.20 7.00
CA TRP A 152 -4.95 7.83 5.74
C TRP A 152 -4.27 9.18 5.50
N LEU A 153 -3.59 9.76 6.50
CA LEU A 153 -2.93 11.05 6.36
C LEU A 153 -1.89 11.06 5.24
N LEU A 154 -0.97 10.08 5.20
CA LEU A 154 0.03 10.01 4.13
C LEU A 154 -0.58 9.74 2.74
N PRO A 155 -1.50 8.76 2.55
CA PRO A 155 -2.24 8.60 1.29
C PRO A 155 -2.95 9.88 0.83
N LEU A 156 -3.61 10.60 1.73
CA LEU A 156 -4.32 11.84 1.41
C LEU A 156 -3.34 12.96 1.03
N LEU A 157 -2.21 13.09 1.74
CA LEU A 157 -1.17 14.05 1.36
C LEU A 157 -0.60 13.75 -0.03
N LEU A 158 -0.39 12.47 -0.38
CA LEU A 158 0.05 12.07 -1.72
C LEU A 158 -1.01 12.35 -2.79
N LEU A 159 -2.28 12.21 -2.46
CA LEU A 159 -3.39 12.53 -3.35
C LEU A 159 -3.45 14.04 -3.63
N PHE A 160 -3.38 14.86 -2.58
CA PHE A 160 -3.46 16.32 -2.69
C PHE A 160 -2.19 16.99 -3.21
N SER A 161 -1.03 16.34 -3.11
CA SER A 161 0.22 16.87 -3.67
C SER A 161 0.29 16.80 -5.20
N GLY A 162 -0.66 16.10 -5.85
CA GLY A 162 -0.65 15.88 -7.29
C GLY A 162 0.29 14.76 -7.74
N GLN A 163 0.98 14.07 -6.83
CA GLN A 163 1.87 12.93 -7.15
C GLN A 163 1.17 11.81 -7.94
N LEU A 164 -0.15 11.72 -7.82
CA LEU A 164 -0.98 10.70 -8.43
C LEU A 164 -1.66 11.19 -9.73
N SER A 165 -1.44 12.44 -10.17
CA SER A 165 -2.17 13.07 -11.28
C SER A 165 -2.03 12.33 -12.61
N ASP A 166 -0.92 11.64 -12.82
CA ASP A 166 -0.66 10.88 -14.05
C ASP A 166 -1.36 9.52 -14.11
N LEU A 167 -1.97 9.09 -13.01
CA LEU A 167 -2.81 7.89 -13.00
C LEU A 167 -4.11 8.14 -13.77
N SER A 168 -4.54 7.13 -14.51
CA SER A 168 -5.70 7.22 -15.42
C SER A 168 -6.96 7.72 -14.73
N LEU A 169 -7.18 7.28 -13.49
CA LEU A 169 -8.35 7.66 -12.69
C LEU A 169 -8.37 9.16 -12.42
N LEU A 170 -7.24 9.73 -12.02
CA LEU A 170 -7.13 11.16 -11.67
C LEU A 170 -7.06 12.05 -12.91
N LYS A 171 -6.45 11.59 -14.00
CA LYS A 171 -6.56 12.24 -15.32
C LYS A 171 -8.03 12.34 -15.76
N GLU A 172 -8.83 11.30 -15.55
CA GLU A 172 -10.24 11.30 -15.92
C GLU A 172 -11.09 12.19 -15.01
N TYR A 173 -10.84 12.16 -13.69
CA TYR A 173 -11.50 13.07 -12.75
C TYR A 173 -11.21 14.54 -13.09
N ALA A 174 -9.94 14.92 -13.31
CA ALA A 174 -9.58 16.30 -13.65
C ALA A 174 -10.31 16.80 -14.93
N ASN A 175 -10.44 15.94 -15.93
CA ASN A 175 -11.12 16.27 -17.19
C ASN A 175 -12.65 16.34 -17.06
N ARG A 176 -13.24 15.72 -16.03
CA ARG A 176 -14.71 15.55 -15.89
C ARG A 176 -15.25 15.94 -14.53
N HIS A 177 -14.52 16.72 -13.74
CA HIS A 177 -14.87 17.00 -12.34
C HIS A 177 -16.31 17.54 -12.19
N ALA A 178 -16.73 18.48 -13.05
CA ALA A 178 -18.08 19.05 -13.01
C ALA A 178 -19.20 17.99 -13.15
N VAL A 179 -18.97 16.91 -13.90
CA VAL A 179 -19.92 15.80 -14.04
C VAL A 179 -19.94 14.93 -12.80
N PHE A 180 -18.77 14.66 -12.22
CA PHE A 180 -18.65 13.92 -10.96
C PHE A 180 -19.31 14.68 -9.80
N ASP A 181 -19.07 15.98 -9.69
CA ASP A 181 -19.62 16.83 -8.63
C ASP A 181 -21.14 16.95 -8.77
N ALA A 182 -21.64 17.11 -10.00
CA ALA A 182 -23.07 17.09 -10.28
C ALA A 182 -23.71 15.74 -9.91
N ALA A 183 -23.06 14.61 -10.22
CA ALA A 183 -23.53 13.28 -9.85
C ALA A 183 -23.52 13.08 -8.32
N LEU A 184 -22.48 13.56 -7.63
CA LEU A 184 -22.37 13.50 -6.18
C LEU A 184 -23.52 14.28 -5.52
N SER A 185 -23.79 15.50 -5.98
CA SER A 185 -24.89 16.34 -5.46
C SER A 185 -26.29 15.74 -5.70
N ARG A 186 -26.41 14.80 -6.64
CA ARG A 186 -27.67 14.16 -7.00
C ARG A 186 -27.94 12.86 -6.25
N HIS A 187 -26.89 12.24 -5.68
CA HIS A 187 -26.96 10.92 -5.06
C HIS A 187 -26.53 10.86 -3.59
N LEU A 188 -25.96 11.94 -3.04
CA LEU A 188 -25.83 12.17 -1.60
C LEU A 188 -27.03 12.94 -1.06
#